data_AF-A0A917ZYC8-F1
#
_entry.id   AF-A0A917ZYC8-F1
#
_cell.length_a   1.000
_cell.length_b   1.000
_cell.length_c   1.000
_cell.angle_alpha   90.00
_cell.angle_beta   90.00
_cell.angle_gamma   90.00
#
_symmetry.space_group_name_H-M   'P 1'
#
loop_
_entity.id
_entity.type
_entity.pdbx_description
1 polymer ?
#
loop_
_entity_poly.entity_id
_entity_poly.type
_entity_poly.pdbx_seq_one_letter_code
_entity_poly.pdbx_strand_id
1 'polypeptide(L)'
;MAPRQPCRRRRADHVGADRKCSHAHVLQLDPPDGRAPERDYWGWRGDDKDNYYNFLTKLANGLHQEGLKLQVEGPPDTTTGFDYGDVIAAGADQVTMMTYDAQYQTPSDAGHCYGYAPYAWMRGLWTSALAPIPEAQRYKFVAGLPSEAYKAPVLAGTTANCDHHDDAQGNSVLQGNLTMQDMQAAPGFSTDPEVIESRRDPDSGEIQWVADGWVYDYVDQTSLDAKLELAKSLGITNVSLWVLGGGNAWF
;
A
#
# COMPACT_ATOMS: atom_id res chain seq x y z
N MET A 1 -39.92 63.85 -2.13
CA MET A 1 -38.85 63.15 -1.39
C MET A 1 -39.44 61.88 -0.80
N ALA A 2 -39.13 60.73 -1.38
CA ALA A 2 -39.57 59.42 -0.90
C ALA A 2 -38.44 58.75 -0.08
N PRO A 3 -38.75 58.05 1.03
CA PRO A 3 -37.73 57.42 1.85
C PRO A 3 -37.19 56.15 1.19
N ARG A 4 -35.87 55.97 1.25
CA ARG A 4 -35.15 54.77 0.79
C ARG A 4 -35.50 53.59 1.70
N GLN A 5 -36.01 52.50 1.11
CA GLN A 5 -36.13 51.21 1.79
C GLN A 5 -34.79 50.45 1.80
N PRO A 6 -34.51 49.66 2.87
CA PRO A 6 -33.23 48.98 3.05
C PRO A 6 -33.07 47.73 2.17
N CYS A 7 -31.82 47.46 1.81
CA CYS A 7 -31.36 46.36 0.99
C CYS A 7 -31.77 44.99 1.61
N ARG A 8 -32.74 44.31 1.00
CA ARG A 8 -33.06 42.92 1.33
C ARG A 8 -32.08 41.99 0.60
N ARG A 9 -31.29 41.24 1.37
CA ARG A 9 -30.64 39.99 0.91
C ARG A 9 -31.69 39.09 0.26
N ARG A 10 -31.56 38.82 -1.03
CA ARG A 10 -32.20 37.67 -1.67
C ARG A 10 -31.16 36.59 -1.91
N ARG A 11 -31.61 35.37 -1.63
CA ARG A 11 -30.94 34.08 -1.76
C ARG A 11 -30.16 33.98 -3.07
N ALA A 12 -28.91 33.52 -2.96
CA ALA A 12 -28.24 32.93 -4.11
C ALA A 12 -28.92 31.59 -4.40
N ASP A 13 -29.41 31.46 -5.62
CA ASP A 13 -29.96 30.25 -6.17
C ASP A 13 -28.93 29.12 -6.09
N HIS A 14 -29.40 27.94 -5.69
CA HIS A 14 -28.69 26.68 -5.83
C HIS A 14 -28.42 26.41 -7.32
N VAL A 15 -27.22 26.77 -7.78
CA VAL A 15 -26.62 26.11 -8.93
C VAL A 15 -25.80 24.97 -8.35
N GLY A 16 -26.34 23.75 -8.47
CA GLY A 16 -25.65 22.52 -8.12
C GLY A 16 -24.37 22.40 -8.93
N ALA A 17 -23.26 22.80 -8.33
CA ALA A 17 -21.96 22.34 -8.74
C ALA A 17 -21.84 20.91 -8.21
N ASP A 18 -22.22 19.95 -9.04
CA ASP A 18 -21.83 18.56 -8.92
C ASP A 18 -20.30 18.51 -9.11
N ARG A 19 -19.56 18.92 -8.05
CA ARG A 19 -18.10 18.82 -8.02
C ARG A 19 -17.79 17.35 -7.88
N LYS A 20 -17.67 16.66 -9.01
CA LYS A 20 -16.99 15.37 -9.09
C LYS A 20 -15.61 15.59 -8.47
N CYS A 21 -15.35 14.98 -7.33
CA CYS A 21 -14.01 14.85 -6.78
C CYS A 21 -13.22 13.92 -7.70
N SER A 22 -12.77 14.42 -8.83
CA SER A 22 -11.84 13.70 -9.71
C SER A 22 -10.45 13.74 -9.07
N HIS A 23 -9.92 12.56 -8.76
CA HIS A 23 -8.55 12.36 -8.30
C HIS A 23 -7.72 11.93 -9.50
N ALA A 24 -6.54 12.53 -9.67
CA ALA A 24 -5.53 11.96 -10.54
C ALA A 24 -4.64 11.06 -9.68
N HIS A 25 -4.53 9.80 -10.08
CA HIS A 25 -3.70 8.81 -9.41
C HIS A 25 -2.50 8.52 -10.30
N VAL A 26 -1.30 8.81 -9.82
CA VAL A 26 -0.08 8.44 -10.52
C VAL A 26 0.39 7.14 -9.88
N LEU A 27 -0.05 6.03 -10.47
CA LEU A 27 0.31 4.68 -10.03
C LEU A 27 1.76 4.36 -10.44
N GLN A 28 2.19 4.85 -11.61
CA GLN A 28 3.47 4.49 -12.22
C GLN A 28 3.69 5.34 -13.47
N LEU A 29 4.91 5.81 -13.75
CA LEU A 29 5.25 6.53 -15.00
C LEU A 29 6.45 5.89 -15.67
N ASP A 30 6.24 5.10 -16.74
CA ASP A 30 7.29 4.37 -17.47
C ASP A 30 8.55 5.21 -17.78
N PRO A 31 9.76 4.74 -17.40
CA PRO A 31 10.97 5.41 -17.84
C PRO A 31 11.07 5.28 -19.37
N PRO A 32 11.50 6.34 -20.08
CA PRO A 32 11.54 6.36 -21.55
C PRO A 32 12.55 5.38 -22.16
N ASP A 33 13.31 4.65 -21.35
CA ASP A 33 14.38 3.74 -21.79
C ASP A 33 13.93 2.30 -22.05
N GLY A 34 12.63 2.00 -21.91
CA GLY A 34 12.04 0.72 -22.31
C GLY A 34 12.45 -0.47 -21.44
N ARG A 35 12.99 -0.24 -20.25
CA ARG A 35 13.18 -1.31 -19.25
C ARG A 35 11.83 -1.71 -18.66
N ALA A 36 11.68 -3.00 -18.35
CA ALA A 36 10.43 -3.55 -17.81
C ALA A 36 9.98 -2.75 -16.58
N PRO A 37 8.70 -2.31 -16.52
CA PRO A 37 8.20 -1.34 -15.55
C PRO A 37 8.17 -1.83 -14.10
N GLU A 38 8.40 -3.12 -13.86
CA GLU A 38 8.24 -3.77 -12.56
C GLU A 38 9.45 -3.69 -11.63
N ARG A 39 10.64 -3.30 -12.12
CA ARG A 39 11.84 -3.29 -11.26
C ARG A 39 12.33 -1.88 -11.01
N ASP A 40 11.71 -1.27 -10.00
CA ASP A 40 12.30 -0.24 -9.14
C ASP A 40 12.45 1.16 -9.76
N TYR A 41 11.39 1.97 -9.69
CA TYR A 41 11.42 3.42 -9.95
C TYR A 41 12.34 4.20 -9.02
N TRP A 42 12.82 3.56 -7.97
CA TRP A 42 13.60 4.17 -6.92
C TRP A 42 15.08 3.84 -7.05
N GLY A 43 15.46 3.09 -8.09
CA GLY A 43 16.82 2.91 -8.59
C GLY A 43 17.38 4.15 -9.31
N TRP A 44 17.18 5.32 -8.70
CA TRP A 44 17.55 6.63 -9.25
C TRP A 44 19.03 6.71 -9.62
N ARG A 45 19.33 7.36 -10.75
CA ARG A 45 20.70 7.63 -11.21
C ARG A 45 20.89 9.11 -11.50
N GLY A 46 22.06 9.65 -11.16
CA GLY A 46 22.35 11.07 -11.40
C GLY A 46 21.29 11.97 -10.78
N ASP A 47 20.65 12.80 -11.61
CA ASP A 47 19.67 13.80 -11.21
C ASP A 47 18.21 13.29 -11.22
N ASP A 48 17.98 11.98 -11.41
CA ASP A 48 16.62 11.40 -11.49
C ASP A 48 15.76 11.75 -10.27
N LYS A 49 16.36 11.73 -9.07
CA LYS A 49 15.73 12.14 -7.81
C LYS A 49 15.13 13.55 -7.93
N ASP A 50 15.96 14.52 -8.27
CA ASP A 50 15.57 15.92 -8.33
C ASP A 50 14.59 16.17 -9.47
N ASN A 51 14.78 15.50 -10.62
CA ASN A 51 13.87 15.56 -11.75
C ASN A 51 12.47 15.02 -11.39
N TYR A 52 12.40 13.94 -10.62
CA TYR A 52 11.14 13.38 -10.13
C TYR A 52 10.37 14.38 -9.26
N TYR A 53 11.01 14.98 -8.25
CA TYR A 53 10.33 15.98 -7.39
C TYR A 53 9.97 17.27 -8.14
N ASN A 54 10.80 17.71 -9.08
CA ASN A 54 10.47 18.82 -9.97
C ASN A 54 9.24 18.51 -10.85
N PHE A 55 9.15 17.28 -11.35
CA PHE A 55 7.98 16.80 -12.08
C PHE A 55 6.74 16.80 -11.19
N LEU A 56 6.81 16.21 -9.98
CA LEU A 56 5.70 16.20 -9.03
C LEU A 56 5.21 17.62 -8.71
N THR A 57 6.12 18.56 -8.52
CA THR A 57 5.79 19.98 -8.30
C THR A 57 4.98 20.58 -9.45
N LYS A 58 5.41 20.33 -10.69
CA LYS A 58 4.69 20.82 -11.88
C LYS A 58 3.33 20.15 -12.03
N LEU A 59 3.27 18.84 -11.80
CA LEU A 59 2.04 18.06 -11.89
C LEU A 59 1.01 18.51 -10.84
N ALA A 60 1.41 18.61 -9.57
CA ALA A 60 0.56 19.09 -8.49
C ALA A 60 -0.01 20.48 -8.80
N ASN A 61 0.85 21.42 -9.20
CA ASN A 61 0.41 22.76 -9.59
C ASN A 61 -0.61 22.75 -10.74
N GLY A 62 -0.38 21.95 -11.78
CA GLY A 62 -1.32 21.81 -12.91
C GLY A 62 -2.65 21.21 -12.47
N LEU A 63 -2.64 20.15 -11.67
CA LEU A 63 -3.84 19.52 -11.12
C LEU A 63 -4.62 20.49 -10.22
N HIS A 64 -3.94 21.22 -9.35
CA HIS A 64 -4.56 22.20 -8.45
C HIS A 64 -5.18 23.38 -9.19
N GLN A 65 -4.61 23.83 -10.32
CA GLN A 65 -5.22 24.85 -11.19
C GLN A 65 -6.57 24.40 -11.76
N GLU A 66 -6.74 23.10 -11.99
CA GLU A 66 -7.98 22.48 -12.44
C GLU A 66 -8.88 22.02 -11.27
N GLY A 67 -8.49 22.29 -10.02
CA GLY A 67 -9.23 21.88 -8.82
C GLY A 67 -9.19 20.36 -8.55
N LEU A 68 -8.21 19.65 -9.11
CA LEU A 68 -7.96 18.23 -8.90
C LEU A 68 -6.96 18.00 -7.77
N LYS A 69 -6.82 16.76 -7.31
CA LYS A 69 -5.85 16.34 -6.29
C LYS A 69 -4.81 15.37 -6.84
N LEU A 70 -3.63 15.35 -6.23
CA LEU A 70 -2.54 14.41 -6.51
C LEU A 70 -2.31 13.44 -5.34
N GLN A 71 -2.44 12.14 -5.62
CA GLN A 71 -1.93 11.08 -4.74
C GLN A 71 -0.73 10.41 -5.41
N VAL A 72 0.34 10.20 -4.63
CA VAL A 72 1.58 9.54 -5.06
C VAL A 72 1.82 8.29 -4.23
N GLU A 73 2.19 7.19 -4.87
CA GLU A 73 2.59 5.95 -4.19
C GLU A 73 4.10 5.86 -4.06
N GLY A 74 4.56 5.33 -2.93
CA GLY A 74 5.96 5.16 -2.60
C GLY A 74 6.27 3.73 -2.15
N PRO A 75 7.54 3.31 -2.20
CA PRO A 75 7.94 1.95 -1.86
C PRO A 75 7.95 1.75 -0.34
N PRO A 76 7.78 0.50 0.13
CA PRO A 76 8.08 0.11 1.50
C PRO A 76 9.60 -0.07 1.72
N ASP A 77 10.42 0.80 1.11
CA ASP A 77 11.87 0.77 1.22
C ASP A 77 12.39 2.18 1.51
N THR A 78 12.82 2.36 2.77
CA THR A 78 13.36 3.61 3.29
C THR A 78 14.85 3.80 2.96
N THR A 79 15.46 2.85 2.26
CA THR A 79 16.83 2.96 1.74
C THR A 79 16.87 3.55 0.33
N THR A 80 15.71 3.55 -0.35
CA THR A 80 15.55 4.30 -1.58
C THR A 80 15.69 5.79 -1.32
N GLY A 81 16.13 6.57 -2.31
CA GLY A 81 16.19 8.02 -2.17
C GLY A 81 14.82 8.69 -1.92
N PHE A 82 13.73 7.92 -2.01
CA PHE A 82 12.36 8.38 -1.87
C PHE A 82 12.07 8.87 -0.45
N ASP A 83 11.58 10.11 -0.36
CA ASP A 83 11.27 10.77 0.90
C ASP A 83 9.81 11.24 0.86
N TYR A 84 9.03 10.71 1.80
CA TYR A 84 7.59 10.98 1.89
C TYR A 84 7.29 12.44 2.25
N GLY A 85 8.17 13.11 2.99
CA GLY A 85 8.10 14.53 3.27
C GLY A 85 8.34 15.37 2.02
N ASP A 86 9.34 15.01 1.21
CA ASP A 86 9.64 15.70 -0.06
C ASP A 86 8.48 15.58 -1.06
N VAL A 87 7.81 14.43 -1.13
CA VAL A 87 6.60 14.25 -1.96
C VAL A 87 5.48 15.20 -1.54
N ILE A 88 5.24 15.32 -0.24
CA ILE A 88 4.24 16.27 0.30
C ILE A 88 4.68 17.73 0.04
N ALA A 89 5.97 18.03 0.19
CA ALA A 89 6.52 19.36 -0.07
C ALA A 89 6.44 19.74 -1.56
N ALA A 90 6.55 18.77 -2.45
CA ALA A 90 6.30 18.93 -3.89
C ALA A 90 4.82 19.17 -4.24
N GLY A 91 3.91 19.16 -3.26
CA GLY A 91 2.51 19.53 -3.44
C GLY A 91 1.54 18.37 -3.52
N ALA A 92 1.96 17.13 -3.25
CA ALA A 92 1.02 16.02 -3.15
C ALA A 92 -0.04 16.27 -2.06
N ASP A 93 -1.28 15.90 -2.36
CA ASP A 93 -2.39 15.94 -1.42
C ASP A 93 -2.36 14.74 -0.49
N GLN A 94 -1.92 13.59 -1.02
CA GLN A 94 -1.69 12.36 -0.26
C GLN A 94 -0.44 11.63 -0.77
N VAL A 95 0.23 10.93 0.13
CA VAL A 95 1.31 10.01 -0.20
C VAL A 95 1.05 8.67 0.48
N THR A 96 1.06 7.60 -0.31
CA THR A 96 0.76 6.24 0.13
C THR A 96 2.02 5.42 0.18
N MET A 97 2.30 4.77 1.31
CA MET A 97 3.35 3.76 1.39
C MET A 97 2.74 2.38 1.17
N MET A 98 3.23 1.65 0.18
CA MET A 98 2.80 0.28 -0.12
C MET A 98 3.43 -0.73 0.86
N THR A 99 3.07 -0.68 2.15
CA THR A 99 3.60 -1.55 3.22
C THR A 99 3.05 -2.96 3.20
N TYR A 100 3.31 -3.67 2.11
CA TYR A 100 3.03 -5.07 1.89
C TYR A 100 4.15 -5.68 1.05
N ASP A 101 4.05 -6.95 0.71
CA ASP A 101 5.10 -7.69 -0.02
C ASP A 101 6.37 -8.01 0.79
N ALA A 102 6.24 -8.13 2.12
CA ALA A 102 7.37 -8.47 2.99
C ALA A 102 7.94 -9.87 2.73
N GLN A 103 7.12 -10.79 2.20
CA GLN A 103 7.51 -12.17 1.88
C GLN A 103 8.69 -12.24 0.90
N TYR A 104 8.84 -11.25 0.00
CA TYR A 104 9.98 -11.14 -0.91
C TYR A 104 11.31 -10.81 -0.21
N GLN A 105 11.25 -10.40 1.06
CA GLN A 105 12.39 -10.05 1.89
C GLN A 105 12.72 -11.15 2.92
N THR A 106 12.03 -12.30 2.87
CA THR A 106 12.25 -13.41 3.80
C THR A 106 13.70 -13.92 3.68
N PRO A 107 14.51 -13.89 4.76
CA PRO A 107 15.84 -14.50 4.73
C PRO A 107 15.78 -16.00 4.45
N SER A 108 16.74 -16.52 3.68
CA SER A 108 16.81 -17.96 3.37
C SER A 108 16.94 -18.86 4.61
N ASP A 109 17.36 -18.30 5.75
CA ASP A 109 17.54 -18.96 7.04
C ASP A 109 16.45 -18.63 8.09
N ALA A 110 15.38 -17.92 7.73
CA ALA A 110 14.31 -17.50 8.64
C ALA A 110 13.49 -18.64 9.28
N GLY A 111 13.65 -19.88 8.79
CA GLY A 111 12.94 -21.07 9.29
C GLY A 111 11.46 -21.15 8.89
N HIS A 112 10.84 -20.02 8.53
CA HIS A 112 9.49 -19.87 8.00
C HIS A 112 9.43 -18.67 7.05
N CYS A 113 8.43 -18.63 6.17
CA CYS A 113 8.17 -17.49 5.30
C CYS A 113 7.61 -16.31 6.09
N TYR A 114 8.00 -15.08 5.77
CA TYR A 114 7.33 -13.91 6.34
C TYR A 114 5.88 -13.83 5.87
N GLY A 115 5.02 -13.39 6.77
CA GLY A 115 3.69 -12.92 6.39
C GLY A 115 3.74 -11.79 5.36
N TYR A 116 2.61 -11.53 4.71
CA TYR A 116 2.45 -10.45 3.71
C TYR A 116 2.90 -9.08 4.25
N ALA A 117 2.54 -8.77 5.50
CA ALA A 117 2.89 -7.50 6.14
C ALA A 117 3.06 -7.65 7.68
N PRO A 118 4.25 -8.07 8.15
CA PRO A 118 4.55 -8.23 9.58
C PRO A 118 4.43 -6.91 10.36
N TYR A 119 3.85 -6.96 11.56
CA TYR A 119 3.52 -5.77 12.35
C TYR A 119 4.75 -4.93 12.71
N ALA A 120 5.85 -5.59 13.09
CA ALA A 120 7.08 -4.90 13.48
C ALA A 120 7.72 -4.18 12.27
N TRP A 121 7.69 -4.82 11.10
CA TRP A 121 8.18 -4.27 9.85
C TRP A 121 7.35 -3.05 9.41
N MET A 122 6.01 -3.19 9.37
CA MET A 122 5.10 -2.07 9.08
C MET A 122 5.32 -0.89 10.03
N ARG A 123 5.44 -1.15 11.34
CA ARG A 123 5.70 -0.10 12.35
C ARG A 123 7.00 0.64 12.05
N GLY A 124 8.07 -0.08 11.74
CA GLY A 124 9.37 0.50 11.40
C GLY A 124 9.29 1.39 10.16
N LEU A 125 8.70 0.88 9.08
CA LEU A 125 8.53 1.61 7.82
C LEU A 125 7.68 2.87 7.98
N TRP A 126 6.50 2.77 8.61
CA TRP A 126 5.63 3.91 8.84
C TRP A 126 6.25 4.96 9.74
N THR A 127 6.96 4.54 10.80
CA THR A 127 7.66 5.48 11.69
C THR A 127 8.73 6.27 10.92
N SER A 128 9.50 5.58 10.08
CA SER A 128 10.52 6.21 9.23
C SER A 128 9.89 7.15 8.19
N ALA A 129 8.77 6.77 7.58
CA ALA A 129 8.06 7.60 6.60
C ALA A 129 7.45 8.87 7.21
N LEU A 130 6.96 8.78 8.47
CA LEU A 130 6.38 9.91 9.19
C LEU A 130 7.43 10.87 9.76
N ALA A 131 8.69 10.43 9.89
CA ALA A 131 9.77 11.24 10.45
C ALA A 131 10.07 12.53 9.64
N PRO A 132 10.20 12.50 8.30
CA PRO A 132 10.42 13.71 7.51
C PRO A 132 9.15 14.56 7.30
N ILE A 133 7.95 14.03 7.58
CA ILE A 133 6.68 14.75 7.40
C ILE A 133 6.40 15.66 8.60
N PRO A 134 6.25 16.99 8.40
CA PRO A 134 5.84 17.90 9.47
C PRO A 134 4.56 17.41 10.15
N GLU A 135 4.48 17.48 11.48
CA GLU A 135 3.34 16.95 12.26
C GLU A 135 1.99 17.45 11.73
N ALA A 136 1.90 18.75 11.43
CA ALA A 136 0.71 19.39 10.89
C ALA A 136 0.29 18.87 9.50
N GLN A 137 1.12 18.08 8.82
CA GLN A 137 0.89 17.51 7.48
C GLN A 137 0.78 15.98 7.49
N ARG A 138 0.98 15.31 8.64
CA ARG A 138 0.93 13.84 8.74
C ARG A 138 -0.42 13.24 8.32
N TYR A 139 -1.49 14.02 8.39
CA TYR A 139 -2.81 13.63 7.86
C TYR A 139 -2.83 13.40 6.33
N LYS A 140 -1.75 13.71 5.60
CA LYS A 140 -1.60 13.40 4.17
C LYS A 140 -0.97 12.03 3.93
N PHE A 141 -0.36 11.42 4.93
CA PHE A 141 0.19 10.07 4.82
C PHE A 141 -0.96 9.04 4.79
N VAL A 142 -0.81 8.04 3.93
CA VAL A 142 -1.75 6.94 3.76
C VAL A 142 -0.97 5.62 3.95
N ALA A 143 -1.40 4.83 4.93
CA ALA A 143 -0.83 3.51 5.18
C ALA A 143 -1.43 2.47 4.21
N GLY A 144 -0.61 1.86 3.37
CA GLY A 144 -1.02 0.76 2.51
C GLY A 144 -1.16 -0.54 3.29
N LEU A 145 -2.36 -1.11 3.26
CA LEU A 145 -2.66 -2.38 3.88
C LEU A 145 -2.89 -3.44 2.79
N PRO A 146 -2.30 -4.64 2.92
CA PRO A 146 -2.54 -5.70 1.95
C PRO A 146 -3.99 -6.12 2.04
N SER A 147 -4.59 -6.31 0.85
CA SER A 147 -5.79 -7.13 0.70
C SER A 147 -5.83 -8.26 -0.29
N GLU A 148 -4.80 -9.06 -0.22
CA GLU A 148 -4.60 -10.23 -1.05
C GLU A 148 -3.99 -11.38 -0.24
N ALA A 149 -3.78 -12.48 -0.95
CA ALA A 149 -3.08 -13.65 -0.47
C ALA A 149 -1.88 -13.93 -1.38
N TYR A 150 -0.93 -14.72 -0.87
CA TYR A 150 0.10 -15.31 -1.71
C TYR A 150 0.24 -16.80 -1.48
N LYS A 151 0.90 -17.46 -2.44
CA LYS A 151 1.55 -18.74 -2.20
C LYS A 151 2.95 -18.75 -2.77
N ALA A 152 3.83 -19.52 -2.15
CA ALA A 152 5.22 -19.69 -2.57
C ALA A 152 5.63 -21.17 -2.44
N PRO A 153 6.52 -21.68 -3.30
CA PRO A 153 7.09 -23.01 -3.09
C PRO A 153 7.82 -23.07 -1.75
N VAL A 154 7.79 -24.22 -1.08
CA VAL A 154 8.65 -24.45 0.09
C VAL A 154 10.11 -24.53 -0.38
N LEU A 155 10.97 -23.74 0.24
CA LEU A 155 12.41 -23.72 -0.02
C LEU A 155 13.00 -25.11 0.24
N ALA A 156 13.76 -25.61 -0.74
CA ALA A 156 14.37 -26.93 -0.69
C ALA A 156 15.22 -27.12 0.58
N GLY A 157 14.99 -28.21 1.30
CA GLY A 157 15.66 -28.50 2.57
C GLY A 157 15.02 -27.85 3.80
N THR A 158 13.91 -27.14 3.64
CA THR A 158 13.10 -26.59 4.74
C THR A 158 11.69 -27.19 4.76
N THR A 159 10.95 -26.94 5.83
CA THR A 159 9.56 -27.42 5.98
C THR A 159 8.51 -26.32 5.82
N ALA A 160 8.93 -25.05 5.93
CA ALA A 160 8.01 -23.91 5.98
C ALA A 160 8.62 -22.59 5.47
N ASN A 161 9.91 -22.57 5.09
CA ASN A 161 10.48 -21.37 4.49
C ASN A 161 10.05 -21.30 3.02
N CYS A 162 9.82 -20.10 2.49
CA CYS A 162 9.44 -19.92 1.10
C CYS A 162 10.66 -19.72 0.20
N ASP A 163 10.59 -20.32 -0.98
CA ASP A 163 11.44 -19.94 -2.10
C ASP A 163 10.90 -18.63 -2.71
N HIS A 164 11.68 -17.56 -2.57
CA HIS A 164 11.38 -16.24 -3.11
C HIS A 164 12.33 -15.89 -4.27
N HIS A 165 13.09 -16.85 -4.78
CA HIS A 165 13.98 -16.63 -5.91
C HIS A 165 13.22 -16.50 -7.23
N ASP A 166 13.81 -15.78 -8.18
CA ASP A 166 13.34 -15.81 -9.56
C ASP A 166 13.69 -17.17 -10.20
N ASP A 167 12.82 -17.66 -11.09
CA ASP A 167 13.09 -18.82 -11.93
C ASP A 167 14.25 -18.55 -12.93
N ALA A 168 14.62 -19.56 -13.72
CA ALA A 168 15.69 -19.42 -14.70
C ALA A 168 15.39 -18.40 -15.83
N GLN A 169 14.16 -17.90 -15.92
CA GLN A 169 13.70 -16.88 -16.86
C GLN A 169 13.58 -15.50 -16.19
N GLY A 170 13.85 -15.39 -14.89
CA GLY A 170 13.72 -14.14 -14.14
C GLY A 170 12.30 -13.86 -13.66
N ASN A 171 11.39 -14.83 -13.68
CA ASN A 171 10.04 -14.65 -13.13
C ASN A 171 10.01 -15.06 -11.67
N SER A 172 9.32 -14.31 -10.81
CA SER A 172 9.14 -14.73 -9.43
C SER A 172 8.39 -16.05 -9.37
N VAL A 173 8.87 -17.01 -8.57
CA VAL A 173 8.15 -18.26 -8.28
C VAL A 173 7.01 -18.05 -7.28
N LEU A 174 6.98 -16.90 -6.62
CA LEU A 174 5.92 -16.49 -5.71
C LEU A 174 4.71 -16.00 -6.50
N GLN A 175 3.51 -16.42 -6.08
CA GLN A 175 2.25 -16.03 -6.70
C GLN A 175 1.46 -15.17 -5.70
N GLY A 176 1.49 -13.85 -5.89
CA GLY A 176 0.69 -12.86 -5.14
C GLY A 176 -0.64 -12.52 -5.82
N ASN A 177 -1.34 -11.49 -5.35
CA ASN A 177 -2.67 -11.07 -5.83
C ASN A 177 -3.70 -12.21 -5.86
N LEU A 178 -3.57 -13.21 -4.98
CA LEU A 178 -4.53 -14.30 -4.89
C LEU A 178 -5.77 -13.85 -4.13
N THR A 179 -6.92 -14.36 -4.57
CA THR A 179 -8.23 -14.08 -3.98
C THR A 179 -8.55 -15.04 -2.84
N MET A 180 -9.52 -14.71 -1.99
CA MET A 180 -10.05 -15.68 -1.01
C MET A 180 -10.59 -16.94 -1.70
N GLN A 181 -11.14 -16.81 -2.90
CA GLN A 181 -11.62 -17.96 -3.66
C GLN A 181 -10.46 -18.90 -4.03
N ASP A 182 -9.31 -18.35 -4.43
CA ASP A 182 -8.09 -19.12 -4.69
C ASP A 182 -7.61 -19.82 -3.41
N MET A 183 -7.67 -19.14 -2.27
CA MET A 183 -7.30 -19.72 -0.97
C MET A 183 -8.27 -20.83 -0.53
N GLN A 184 -9.57 -20.66 -0.74
CA GLN A 184 -10.58 -21.67 -0.43
C GLN A 184 -10.42 -22.94 -1.27
N ALA A 185 -9.91 -22.80 -2.50
CA ALA A 185 -9.60 -23.92 -3.38
C ALA A 185 -8.24 -24.58 -3.07
N ALA A 186 -7.40 -23.94 -2.26
CA ALA A 186 -6.06 -24.43 -1.97
C ALA A 186 -6.08 -25.68 -1.06
N PRO A 187 -5.17 -26.64 -1.28
CA PRO A 187 -5.01 -27.79 -0.40
C PRO A 187 -4.80 -27.38 1.06
N GLY A 188 -5.49 -28.05 1.97
CA GLY A 188 -5.37 -27.81 3.41
C GLY A 188 -6.11 -26.58 3.92
N PHE A 189 -6.80 -25.80 3.09
CA PHE A 189 -7.68 -24.72 3.55
C PHE A 189 -8.72 -25.24 4.57
N SER A 190 -9.03 -24.41 5.56
CA SER A 190 -9.99 -24.75 6.61
C SER A 190 -10.90 -23.56 6.91
N THR A 191 -12.18 -23.85 7.16
CA THR A 191 -13.15 -22.90 7.73
C THR A 191 -13.35 -23.10 9.23
N ASP A 192 -12.64 -24.06 9.85
CA ASP A 192 -12.70 -24.30 11.29
C ASP A 192 -11.94 -23.19 12.03
N PRO A 193 -12.61 -22.40 12.90
CA PRO A 193 -11.97 -21.31 13.64
C PRO A 193 -10.77 -21.73 14.48
N GLU A 194 -10.77 -22.94 15.06
CA GLU A 194 -9.64 -23.41 15.88
C GLU A 194 -8.41 -23.70 15.01
N VAL A 195 -8.63 -24.25 13.81
CA VAL A 195 -7.56 -24.48 12.83
C VAL A 195 -7.01 -23.16 12.30
N ILE A 196 -7.88 -22.22 11.97
CA ILE A 196 -7.49 -20.88 11.51
C ILE A 196 -6.62 -20.19 12.58
N GLU A 197 -7.07 -20.19 13.83
CA GLU A 197 -6.33 -19.54 14.90
C GLU A 197 -4.99 -20.24 15.18
N SER A 198 -4.94 -21.57 15.09
CA SER A 198 -3.67 -22.31 15.25
C SER A 198 -2.63 -22.03 14.15
N ARG A 199 -3.08 -21.49 13.01
CA ARG A 199 -2.27 -21.15 11.83
C ARG A 199 -1.94 -19.66 11.76
N ARG A 200 -2.47 -18.86 12.69
CA ARG A 200 -2.23 -17.43 12.72
C ARG A 200 -0.79 -17.17 13.12
N ASP A 201 -0.04 -16.54 12.23
CA ASP A 201 1.30 -16.09 12.52
C ASP A 201 1.25 -14.94 13.54
N PRO A 202 1.86 -15.05 14.73
CA PRO A 202 1.78 -14.01 15.74
C PRO A 202 2.49 -12.71 15.35
N ASP A 203 3.46 -12.75 14.41
CA ASP A 203 4.26 -11.59 14.05
C ASP A 203 3.56 -10.67 13.03
N SER A 204 2.59 -11.19 12.28
CA SER A 204 1.85 -10.48 11.23
C SER A 204 0.32 -10.53 11.37
N GLY A 205 -0.15 -11.50 12.15
CA GLY A 205 -1.56 -11.86 12.30
C GLY A 205 -2.16 -12.55 11.08
N GLU A 206 -1.41 -12.79 10.01
CA GLU A 206 -1.87 -13.51 8.82
C GLU A 206 -2.03 -15.01 9.09
N ILE A 207 -2.77 -15.71 8.22
CA ILE A 207 -3.03 -17.14 8.37
C ILE A 207 -2.15 -17.91 7.41
N GLN A 208 -1.26 -18.73 7.96
CA GLN A 208 -0.23 -19.43 7.19
C GLN A 208 -0.33 -20.95 7.33
N TRP A 209 -0.12 -21.67 6.23
CA TRP A 209 0.03 -23.12 6.27
C TRP A 209 0.87 -23.65 5.12
N VAL A 210 1.32 -24.89 5.30
CA VAL A 210 2.04 -25.65 4.27
C VAL A 210 1.18 -26.80 3.79
N ALA A 211 1.01 -26.93 2.47
CA ALA A 211 0.36 -28.08 1.86
C ALA A 211 0.92 -28.34 0.45
N ASP A 212 1.15 -29.61 0.12
CA ASP A 212 1.61 -30.06 -1.20
C ASP A 212 2.87 -29.33 -1.73
N GLY A 213 3.79 -28.98 -0.82
CA GLY A 213 5.05 -28.30 -1.16
C GLY A 213 4.92 -26.79 -1.36
N TRP A 214 3.80 -26.19 -0.95
CA TRP A 214 3.56 -24.74 -1.01
C TRP A 214 3.31 -24.17 0.39
N VAL A 215 3.84 -22.98 0.64
CA VAL A 215 3.41 -22.07 1.71
C VAL A 215 2.25 -21.25 1.16
N TYR A 216 1.18 -21.11 1.94
CA TYR A 216 0.05 -20.23 1.66
C TYR A 216 -0.08 -19.22 2.78
N ASP A 217 -0.49 -18.00 2.43
CA ASP A 217 -0.70 -16.89 3.34
C ASP A 217 -1.91 -16.09 2.88
N TYR A 218 -2.82 -15.77 3.80
CA TYR A 218 -3.84 -14.75 3.55
C TYR A 218 -4.11 -13.91 4.79
N VAL A 219 -4.56 -12.68 4.54
CA VAL A 219 -5.00 -11.74 5.55
C VAL A 219 -6.51 -11.95 5.77
N ASP A 220 -6.98 -11.94 7.02
CA ASP A 220 -8.41 -11.93 7.33
C ASP A 220 -8.83 -10.62 8.04
N GLN A 221 -10.10 -10.53 8.43
CA GLN A 221 -10.61 -9.38 9.18
C GLN A 221 -9.80 -9.13 10.46
N THR A 222 -9.43 -10.19 11.19
CA THR A 222 -8.67 -10.07 12.44
C THR A 222 -7.27 -9.51 12.16
N SER A 223 -6.59 -10.00 11.12
CA SER A 223 -5.29 -9.46 10.69
C SER A 223 -5.41 -7.97 10.32
N LEU A 224 -6.42 -7.60 9.53
CA LEU A 224 -6.64 -6.22 9.10
C LEU A 224 -7.00 -5.28 10.24
N ASP A 225 -7.87 -5.69 11.16
CA ASP A 225 -8.24 -4.90 12.34
C ASP A 225 -7.00 -4.58 13.17
N ALA A 226 -6.12 -5.56 13.39
CA ALA A 226 -4.87 -5.35 14.11
C ALA A 226 -3.92 -4.40 13.35
N LYS A 227 -3.84 -4.46 12.01
CA LYS A 227 -3.07 -3.52 11.19
C LYS A 227 -3.67 -2.10 11.22
N LEU A 228 -4.99 -1.98 11.25
CA LEU A 228 -5.69 -0.70 11.44
C LEU A 228 -5.41 -0.11 12.82
N GLU A 229 -5.45 -0.91 13.88
CA GLU A 229 -5.07 -0.46 15.22
C GLU A 229 -3.60 -0.06 15.30
N LEU A 230 -2.70 -0.76 14.60
CA LEU A 230 -1.31 -0.35 14.47
C LEU A 230 -1.19 1.04 13.82
N ALA A 231 -1.87 1.27 12.69
CA ALA A 231 -1.86 2.56 12.00
C ALA A 231 -2.40 3.68 12.91
N LYS A 232 -3.53 3.45 13.58
CA LYS A 232 -4.11 4.39 14.56
C LYS A 232 -3.15 4.69 15.71
N SER A 233 -2.42 3.69 16.21
CA SER A 233 -1.43 3.87 17.29
C SER A 233 -0.30 4.81 16.93
N LEU A 234 -0.01 4.97 15.63
CA LEU A 234 1.00 5.90 15.09
C LEU A 234 0.42 7.26 14.69
N GLY A 235 -0.88 7.49 14.93
CA GLY A 235 -1.59 8.71 14.53
C GLY A 235 -1.91 8.80 13.04
N ILE A 236 -1.81 7.68 12.30
CA ILE A 236 -2.17 7.62 10.88
C ILE A 236 -3.69 7.56 10.79
N THR A 237 -4.27 8.44 9.96
CA THR A 237 -5.73 8.59 9.84
C THR A 237 -6.29 8.15 8.48
N ASN A 238 -5.41 7.84 7.51
CA ASN A 238 -5.81 7.32 6.21
C ASN A 238 -5.14 5.99 5.95
N VAL A 239 -5.89 5.09 5.33
CA VAL A 239 -5.38 3.81 4.83
C VAL A 239 -5.79 3.62 3.38
N SER A 240 -4.98 2.89 2.63
CA SER A 240 -5.35 2.34 1.33
C SER A 240 -5.36 0.83 1.44
N LEU A 241 -6.19 0.18 0.64
CA LEU A 241 -6.30 -1.27 0.61
C LEU A 241 -6.02 -1.79 -0.81
N TRP A 242 -5.14 -2.77 -0.95
CA TRP A 242 -4.76 -3.37 -2.23
C TRP A 242 -5.09 -4.87 -2.28
N VAL A 243 -6.14 -5.35 -2.97
CA VAL A 243 -7.11 -4.65 -3.82
C VAL A 243 -8.55 -4.85 -3.40
N LEU A 244 -9.39 -3.84 -3.63
CA LEU A 244 -10.84 -3.99 -3.66
C LEU A 244 -11.25 -4.92 -4.81
N GLY A 245 -12.14 -5.87 -4.53
CA GLY A 245 -12.73 -6.75 -5.56
C GLY A 245 -12.04 -8.09 -5.76
N GLY A 246 -10.95 -8.39 -5.02
CA GLY A 246 -10.27 -9.69 -5.04
C GLY A 246 -10.99 -10.82 -4.30
N GLY A 247 -12.33 -10.81 -4.21
CA GLY A 247 -13.12 -11.86 -3.53
C GLY A 247 -12.89 -11.98 -2.02
N ASN A 248 -12.09 -11.09 -1.45
CA ASN A 248 -11.72 -11.07 -0.05
C ASN A 248 -12.84 -10.47 0.80
N ALA A 249 -13.43 -11.30 1.68
CA ALA A 249 -14.62 -10.99 2.48
C ALA A 249 -14.31 -10.08 3.70
N TRP A 250 -13.31 -9.22 3.58
CA TRP A 250 -12.75 -8.47 4.72
C TRP A 250 -13.47 -7.15 4.97
N PHE A 251 -14.71 -7.06 4.48
CA PHE A 251 -15.65 -5.97 4.65
C PHE A 251 -17.05 -6.54 4.87
#